data_AF-V9FFM2-F1
#
_entry.id   AF-V9FFM2-F1
#
_cell.length_a   1.000
_cell.length_b   1.000
_cell.length_c   1.000
_cell.angle_alpha   90.00
_cell.angle_beta   90.00
_cell.angle_gamma   90.00
#
_symmetry.space_group_name_H-M   'P 1'
#
loop_
_entity.id
_entity.type
_entity.pdbx_description
1 polymer ?
#
loop_
_entity_poly.entity_id
_entity_poly.type
_entity_poly.pdbx_seq_one_letter_code
_entity_poly.pdbx_strand_id
1 'polypeptide(L)'
;MGIPLVGCASYRLNLAVRTLLEPHEADLEQVQSLMKRLRTLTQAAKLRLKTSLRPKLRQETRWGSTYAMLARYFDLREFISADDEDLAELMPSPAANRRMKALLLELADVESVSMKLQSVELNLLDARDLLDGLLEVKPSFYRYFAPNADIVAAPEFESAVIKVLEGQAKQLSLGEKAALRSFERQTTIAATAETTKMRFADRILKRRKVQDDTSAYGQLDAIPSTSNAAERLFSMARMVLRYERNRLSPLMLEMLLFLKVNSKYWDVTTG
;
A
#
# COMPACT_ATOMS: atom_id res chain seq x y z
N MET A 1 5.19 15.31 -21.42
CA MET A 1 5.60 15.02 -20.02
C MET A 1 6.35 13.71 -20.03
N GLY A 2 7.63 13.69 -19.66
CA GLY A 2 8.53 12.52 -19.71
C GLY A 2 8.99 12.06 -18.33
N ILE A 3 8.12 12.12 -17.33
CA ILE A 3 8.44 11.72 -15.95
C ILE A 3 8.31 10.20 -15.86
N PRO A 4 9.33 9.48 -15.35
CA PRO A 4 9.26 8.02 -15.21
C PRO A 4 8.13 7.58 -14.28
N LEU A 5 7.46 6.48 -14.64
CA LEU A 5 6.38 5.90 -13.83
C LEU A 5 6.97 5.02 -12.72
N VAL A 6 6.54 5.25 -11.48
CA VAL A 6 6.82 4.37 -10.34
C VAL A 6 5.67 3.38 -10.17
N GLY A 7 5.99 2.08 -10.10
CA GLY A 7 4.97 1.06 -9.87
C GLY A 7 4.45 1.09 -8.43
N CYS A 8 3.17 0.79 -8.22
CA CYS A 8 2.58 0.77 -6.88
C CYS A 8 3.04 -0.45 -6.08
N ALA A 9 3.66 -0.24 -4.91
CA ALA A 9 4.08 -1.32 -4.02
C ALA A 9 2.90 -2.20 -3.54
N SER A 10 1.74 -1.59 -3.23
CA SER A 10 0.54 -2.33 -2.84
C SER A 10 0.00 -3.22 -3.97
N TYR A 11 0.13 -2.79 -5.22
CA TYR A 11 -0.24 -3.60 -6.38
C TYR A 11 0.70 -4.79 -6.57
N ARG A 12 2.02 -4.58 -6.45
CA ARG A 12 3.02 -5.67 -6.49
C ARG A 12 2.74 -6.71 -5.41
N LEU A 13 2.48 -6.26 -4.17
CA LEU A 13 2.11 -7.13 -3.05
C LEU A 13 0.84 -7.94 -3.35
N ASN A 14 -0.20 -7.29 -3.88
CA ASN A 14 -1.44 -7.98 -4.23
C ASN A 14 -1.24 -9.09 -5.27
N LEU A 15 -0.41 -8.89 -6.29
CA LEU A 15 -0.11 -9.93 -7.27
C LEU A 15 0.65 -11.11 -6.66
N ALA A 16 1.63 -10.82 -5.80
CA ALA A 16 2.38 -11.85 -5.10
C ALA A 16 1.46 -12.72 -4.21
N VAL A 17 0.57 -12.08 -3.45
CA VAL A 17 -0.39 -12.79 -2.58
C VAL A 17 -1.38 -13.63 -3.38
N ARG A 18 -1.80 -13.21 -4.57
CA ARG A 18 -2.69 -14.03 -5.41
C ARG A 18 -2.07 -15.40 -5.71
N THR A 19 -0.80 -15.43 -6.10
CA THR A 19 -0.10 -16.71 -6.34
C THR A 19 0.06 -17.56 -5.08
N LEU A 20 0.18 -16.92 -3.91
CA LEU A 20 0.21 -17.62 -2.63
C LEU A 20 -1.14 -18.29 -2.29
N LEU A 21 -2.26 -17.64 -2.63
CA LEU A 21 -3.59 -18.12 -2.27
C LEU A 21 -4.12 -19.20 -3.21
N GLU A 22 -3.66 -19.25 -4.47
CA GLU A 22 -4.11 -20.19 -5.50
C GLU A 22 -4.18 -21.66 -5.04
N PRO A 23 -3.16 -22.23 -4.37
CA PRO A 23 -3.19 -23.63 -3.91
C PRO A 23 -4.23 -23.90 -2.81
N HIS A 24 -4.74 -22.86 -2.15
CA HIS A 24 -5.61 -22.93 -0.99
C HIS A 24 -7.09 -22.62 -1.31
N GLU A 25 -7.41 -22.35 -2.58
CA GLU A 25 -8.70 -21.80 -2.97
C GLU A 25 -9.90 -22.70 -2.59
N ALA A 26 -9.74 -24.03 -2.67
CA ALA A 26 -10.78 -24.98 -2.29
C ALA A 26 -11.11 -24.93 -0.79
N ASP A 27 -10.09 -24.92 0.07
CA ASP A 27 -10.27 -24.81 1.52
C ASP A 27 -10.84 -23.41 1.88
N LEU A 28 -10.40 -22.36 1.19
CA LEU A 28 -10.90 -21.00 1.36
C LEU A 28 -12.39 -20.86 0.98
N GLU A 29 -12.83 -21.50 -0.10
CA GLU A 29 -14.25 -21.47 -0.48
C GLU A 29 -15.12 -22.29 0.47
N GLN A 30 -14.58 -23.37 1.05
CA GLN A 30 -15.26 -24.11 2.11
C GLN A 30 -15.48 -23.21 3.35
N VAL A 31 -14.44 -22.50 3.80
CA VAL A 31 -14.58 -21.53 4.90
C VAL A 31 -15.57 -20.43 4.52
N GLN A 32 -15.49 -19.86 3.32
CA GLN A 32 -16.41 -18.83 2.85
C GLN A 32 -17.87 -19.33 2.86
N SER A 33 -18.13 -20.58 2.45
CA SER A 33 -19.46 -21.18 2.46
C SER A 33 -20.02 -21.32 3.87
N LEU A 34 -19.21 -21.79 4.82
CA LEU A 34 -19.57 -21.80 6.23
C LEU A 34 -19.87 -20.39 6.75
N MET A 35 -19.02 -19.41 6.43
CA MET A 35 -19.18 -18.02 6.86
C MET A 35 -20.44 -17.38 6.27
N LYS A 36 -20.83 -17.73 5.04
CA LYS A 36 -22.12 -17.35 4.43
C LYS A 36 -23.29 -17.96 5.22
N ARG A 37 -23.22 -19.25 5.58
CA ARG A 37 -24.27 -19.93 6.36
C ARG A 37 -24.45 -19.33 7.74
N LEU A 38 -23.36 -18.99 8.44
CA LEU A 38 -23.39 -18.32 9.75
C LEU A 38 -24.00 -16.90 9.71
N ARG A 39 -24.10 -16.27 8.52
CA ARG A 39 -24.78 -14.96 8.35
C ARG A 39 -26.29 -15.08 8.16
N THR A 40 -26.83 -16.28 7.93
CA THR A 40 -28.28 -16.49 7.81
C THR A 40 -28.98 -16.15 9.12
N LEU A 41 -30.25 -15.73 9.05
CA LEU A 41 -30.98 -15.23 10.23
C LEU A 41 -30.97 -16.23 11.39
N THR A 42 -31.26 -17.50 11.11
CA THR A 42 -31.31 -18.57 12.10
C THR A 42 -29.96 -18.81 12.75
N GLN A 43 -28.91 -19.00 11.94
CA GLN A 43 -27.57 -19.30 12.47
C GLN A 43 -26.94 -18.09 13.15
N ALA A 44 -27.19 -16.88 12.65
CA ALA A 44 -26.76 -15.65 13.29
C ALA A 44 -27.46 -15.45 14.65
N ALA A 45 -28.74 -15.84 14.79
CA ALA A 45 -29.44 -15.80 16.08
C ALA A 45 -28.80 -16.78 17.08
N LYS A 46 -28.53 -18.03 16.67
CA LYS A 46 -27.81 -19.01 17.51
C LYS A 46 -26.43 -18.50 17.94
N LEU A 47 -25.67 -17.92 17.01
CA LEU A 47 -24.32 -17.42 17.28
C LEU A 47 -24.31 -16.24 18.26
N ARG A 48 -25.29 -15.33 18.16
CA ARG A 48 -25.43 -14.16 19.05
C ARG A 48 -25.68 -14.53 20.51
N LEU A 49 -26.22 -15.71 20.77
CA LEU A 49 -26.39 -16.21 22.15
C LEU A 49 -25.05 -16.58 22.79
N LYS A 50 -24.01 -16.83 21.98
CA LYS A 50 -22.70 -17.29 22.44
C LYS A 50 -21.61 -16.22 22.34
N THR A 51 -21.68 -15.33 21.34
CA THR A 51 -20.67 -14.30 21.10
C THR A 51 -21.24 -13.07 20.40
N SER A 52 -20.62 -11.91 20.62
CA SER A 52 -20.92 -10.66 19.90
C SER A 52 -20.26 -10.58 18.52
N LEU A 53 -19.33 -11.50 18.23
CA LEU A 53 -18.60 -11.53 16.97
C LEU A 53 -19.52 -11.88 15.80
N ARG A 54 -19.27 -11.23 14.66
CA ARG A 54 -20.00 -11.47 13.41
C ARG A 54 -19.09 -12.09 12.35
N PRO A 55 -19.60 -13.00 11.49
CA PRO A 55 -18.84 -13.53 10.37
C PRO A 55 -18.45 -12.43 9.38
N LYS A 56 -17.24 -12.53 8.82
CA LYS A 56 -16.75 -11.71 7.71
C LYS A 56 -16.70 -12.57 6.45
N LEU A 57 -17.00 -11.98 5.29
CA LEU A 57 -16.86 -12.66 4.00
C LEU A 57 -15.65 -12.12 3.24
N ARG A 58 -14.96 -13.01 2.52
CA ARG A 58 -13.94 -12.60 1.57
C ARG A 58 -14.56 -11.98 0.32
N GLN A 59 -13.82 -11.05 -0.27
CA GLN A 59 -14.00 -10.46 -1.59
C GLN A 59 -12.86 -10.96 -2.47
N GLU A 60 -13.19 -11.60 -3.59
CA GLU A 60 -12.19 -12.22 -4.47
C GLU A 60 -11.14 -11.24 -4.99
N THR A 61 -11.50 -9.97 -5.18
CA THR A 61 -10.62 -8.94 -5.71
C THR A 61 -9.66 -8.34 -4.67
N ARG A 62 -9.81 -8.68 -3.39
CA ARG A 62 -9.05 -8.06 -2.28
C ARG A 62 -8.61 -9.10 -1.27
N TRP A 63 -7.36 -9.53 -1.36
CA TRP A 63 -6.82 -10.59 -0.50
C TRP A 63 -6.90 -10.27 1.00
N GLY A 64 -6.80 -9.00 1.44
CA GLY A 64 -6.91 -8.64 2.86
C GLY A 64 -8.26 -9.04 3.49
N SER A 65 -9.31 -9.16 2.66
CA SER A 65 -10.59 -9.71 3.11
C SER A 65 -10.54 -11.23 3.37
N THR A 66 -9.68 -11.96 2.65
CA THR A 66 -9.38 -13.37 2.90
C THR A 66 -8.70 -13.54 4.26
N TYR A 67 -7.68 -12.72 4.56
CA TYR A 67 -7.05 -12.69 5.88
C TYR A 67 -8.06 -12.40 6.99
N ALA A 68 -8.87 -11.34 6.84
CA ALA A 68 -9.88 -10.97 7.82
C ALA A 68 -10.98 -12.02 8.02
N MET A 69 -11.36 -12.75 6.95
CA MET A 69 -12.29 -13.87 7.02
C MET A 69 -11.68 -15.03 7.81
N LEU A 70 -10.45 -15.44 7.50
CA LEU A 70 -9.76 -16.52 8.19
C LEU A 70 -9.56 -16.22 9.68
N ALA A 71 -9.07 -15.02 10.01
CA ALA A 71 -8.95 -14.59 11.40
C ALA A 71 -10.28 -14.71 12.13
N ARG A 72 -11.35 -14.16 11.53
CA ARG A 72 -12.70 -14.23 12.12
C ARG A 72 -13.25 -15.65 12.19
N TYR A 73 -12.95 -16.50 11.23
CA TYR A 73 -13.35 -17.89 11.26
C TYR A 73 -12.77 -18.59 12.50
N PHE A 74 -11.46 -18.44 12.75
CA PHE A 74 -10.83 -19.04 13.92
C PHE A 74 -11.33 -18.46 15.25
N ASP A 75 -11.66 -17.15 15.31
CA ASP A 75 -12.31 -16.56 16.48
C ASP A 75 -13.71 -17.15 16.73
N LEU A 76 -14.45 -17.46 15.66
CA LEU A 76 -15.82 -17.98 15.76
C LEU A 76 -15.89 -19.48 16.02
N ARG A 77 -14.84 -20.22 15.64
CA ARG A 77 -14.85 -21.68 15.54
C ARG A 77 -15.23 -22.37 16.84
N GLU A 78 -14.81 -21.85 17.99
CA GLU A 78 -15.14 -22.40 19.31
C GLU A 78 -16.62 -22.24 19.70
N PHE A 79 -17.32 -21.27 19.09
CA PHE A 79 -18.73 -21.00 19.37
C PHE A 79 -19.68 -21.80 18.45
N ILE A 80 -19.16 -22.38 17.36
CA ILE A 80 -19.93 -23.21 16.43
C ILE A 80 -20.17 -24.58 17.08
N SER A 81 -21.44 -24.99 17.14
CA SER A 81 -21.78 -26.31 17.70
C SER A 81 -21.26 -27.42 16.80
N ALA A 82 -20.56 -28.40 17.35
CA ALA A 82 -20.14 -29.58 16.61
C ALA A 82 -21.34 -30.45 16.18
N ASP A 83 -22.43 -30.37 16.94
CA ASP A 83 -23.65 -31.15 16.73
C ASP A 83 -24.71 -30.44 15.86
N ASP A 84 -24.40 -29.27 15.28
CA ASP A 84 -25.34 -28.60 14.36
C ASP A 84 -25.30 -29.30 12.99
N GLU A 85 -26.28 -30.18 12.74
CA GLU A 85 -26.41 -30.93 11.48
C GLU A 85 -26.46 -30.01 10.26
N ASP A 86 -27.03 -28.79 10.38
CA ASP A 86 -27.09 -27.81 9.29
C ASP A 86 -25.69 -27.26 8.90
N LEU A 87 -24.70 -27.43 9.79
CA LEU A 87 -23.34 -26.92 9.62
C LEU A 87 -22.33 -28.04 9.41
N ALA A 88 -22.64 -29.28 9.80
CA ALA A 88 -21.72 -30.42 9.76
C ALA A 88 -21.07 -30.61 8.38
N GLU A 89 -21.85 -30.49 7.31
CA GLU A 89 -21.35 -30.62 5.92
C GLU A 89 -20.46 -29.45 5.48
N LEU A 90 -20.63 -28.28 6.08
CA LEU A 90 -19.86 -27.07 5.76
C LEU A 90 -18.60 -26.92 6.62
N MET A 91 -18.47 -27.71 7.67
CA MET A 91 -17.32 -27.63 8.57
C MET A 91 -16.05 -28.11 7.86
N PRO A 92 -14.98 -27.29 7.81
CA PRO A 92 -13.70 -27.74 7.28
C PRO A 92 -13.17 -28.94 8.06
N SER A 93 -12.61 -29.91 7.34
CA SER A 93 -11.95 -31.07 7.95
C SER A 93 -10.83 -30.65 8.91
N PRO A 94 -10.42 -31.50 9.87
CA PRO A 94 -9.28 -31.20 10.73
C PRO A 94 -7.99 -30.89 9.94
N ALA A 95 -7.78 -31.55 8.80
CA ALA A 95 -6.65 -31.29 7.92
C ALA A 95 -6.75 -29.92 7.24
N ALA A 96 -7.92 -29.58 6.69
CA ALA A 96 -8.17 -28.25 6.09
C ALA A 96 -7.99 -27.13 7.13
N ASN A 97 -8.49 -27.33 8.35
CA ASN A 97 -8.30 -26.40 9.46
C ASN A 97 -6.82 -26.13 9.76
N ARG A 98 -5.97 -27.17 9.79
CA ARG A 98 -4.53 -26.99 10.00
C ARG A 98 -3.89 -26.19 8.86
N ARG A 99 -4.24 -26.49 7.60
CA ARG A 99 -3.76 -25.74 6.43
C ARG A 99 -4.19 -24.28 6.48
N MET A 100 -5.45 -24.00 6.78
CA MET A 100 -5.97 -22.62 6.90
C MET A 100 -5.35 -21.86 8.07
N LYS A 101 -5.04 -22.53 9.18
CA LYS A 101 -4.35 -21.90 10.32
C LYS A 101 -2.91 -21.55 9.95
N ALA A 102 -2.20 -22.45 9.27
CA ALA A 102 -0.86 -22.19 8.77
C ALA A 102 -0.85 -21.01 7.77
N LEU A 103 -1.78 -21.01 6.82
CA LEU A 103 -1.95 -19.91 5.87
C LEU A 103 -2.25 -18.56 6.56
N LEU A 104 -3.11 -18.56 7.59
CA LEU A 104 -3.40 -17.35 8.36
C LEU A 104 -2.14 -16.77 9.02
N LEU A 105 -1.28 -17.64 9.57
CA LEU A 105 -0.02 -17.22 10.18
C LEU A 105 0.95 -16.68 9.12
N GLU A 106 1.06 -17.36 7.98
CA GLU A 106 1.91 -16.93 6.87
C GLU A 106 1.48 -15.58 6.27
N LEU A 107 0.18 -15.28 6.28
CA LEU A 107 -0.35 -14.00 5.82
C LEU A 107 -0.22 -12.86 6.85
N ALA A 108 0.15 -13.14 8.10
CA ALA A 108 0.18 -12.13 9.16
C ALA A 108 1.22 -11.03 8.89
N ASP A 109 2.43 -11.41 8.51
CA ASP A 109 3.50 -10.45 8.16
C ASP A 109 3.13 -9.67 6.88
N VAL A 110 2.52 -10.34 5.91
CA VAL A 110 2.02 -9.74 4.67
C VAL A 110 0.94 -8.68 4.97
N GLU A 111 0.02 -8.96 5.90
CA GLU A 111 -1.03 -8.02 6.31
C GLU A 111 -0.43 -6.81 7.02
N SER A 112 0.54 -7.02 7.91
CA SER A 112 1.26 -5.95 8.59
C SER A 112 1.93 -5.00 7.59
N VAL A 113 2.68 -5.55 6.62
CA VAL A 113 3.31 -4.77 5.54
C VAL A 113 2.27 -4.05 4.70
N SER A 114 1.17 -4.72 4.32
CA SER A 114 0.09 -4.11 3.55
C SER A 114 -0.55 -2.92 4.24
N MET A 115 -0.81 -3.03 5.55
CA MET A 115 -1.36 -1.93 6.34
C MET A 115 -0.38 -0.77 6.42
N LYS A 116 0.92 -1.06 6.58
CA LYS A 116 1.96 -0.01 6.61
C LYS A 116 2.09 0.71 5.27
N LEU A 117 2.06 -0.01 4.14
CA LEU A 117 2.07 0.56 2.78
C LEU A 117 0.87 1.47 2.47
N GLN A 118 -0.21 1.37 3.23
CA GLN A 118 -1.39 2.24 3.10
C GLN A 118 -1.28 3.55 3.89
N SER A 119 -0.19 3.74 4.64
CA SER A 119 0.12 4.99 5.34
C SER A 119 0.41 6.12 4.35
N VAL A 120 0.07 7.35 4.74
CA VAL A 120 0.23 8.56 3.90
C VAL A 120 1.68 9.08 3.92
N GLU A 121 2.46 8.71 4.93
CA GLU A 121 3.80 9.27 5.21
C GLU A 121 4.95 8.41 4.67
N LEU A 122 4.68 7.50 3.73
CA LEU A 122 5.63 6.46 3.35
C LEU A 122 6.34 6.80 2.03
N ASN A 123 7.65 7.05 2.10
CA ASN A 123 8.46 7.39 0.92
C ASN A 123 8.88 6.12 0.14
N LEU A 124 9.57 6.27 -1.00
CA LEU A 124 9.94 5.11 -1.84
C LEU A 124 10.96 4.17 -1.18
N LEU A 125 11.86 4.70 -0.33
CA LEU A 125 12.82 3.90 0.43
C LEU A 125 12.10 3.05 1.48
N ASP A 126 11.19 3.63 2.25
CA ASP A 126 10.41 2.89 3.25
C ASP A 126 9.63 1.72 2.59
N ALA A 127 9.07 1.94 1.40
CA ALA A 127 8.36 0.89 0.67
C ALA A 127 9.31 -0.20 0.19
N ARG A 128 10.52 0.17 -0.22
CA ARG A 128 11.57 -0.79 -0.61
C ARG A 128 11.96 -1.63 0.60
N ASP A 129 12.27 -1.02 1.73
CA ASP A 129 12.66 -1.71 2.97
C ASP A 129 11.59 -2.71 3.43
N LEU A 130 10.32 -2.33 3.35
CA LEU A 130 9.20 -3.22 3.69
C LEU A 130 9.07 -4.42 2.74
N LEU A 131 9.25 -4.21 1.43
CA LEU A 131 9.19 -5.29 0.45
C LEU A 131 10.40 -6.22 0.55
N ASP A 132 11.59 -5.67 0.79
CA ASP A 132 12.83 -6.43 0.92
C ASP A 132 12.83 -7.25 2.22
N GLY A 133 12.38 -6.68 3.35
CA GLY A 133 12.17 -7.43 4.58
C GLY A 133 11.14 -8.56 4.41
N LEU A 134 10.10 -8.35 3.60
CA LEU A 134 9.15 -9.41 3.27
C LEU A 134 9.75 -10.48 2.36
N LEU A 135 10.72 -10.14 1.50
CA LEU A 135 11.45 -11.11 0.68
C LEU A 135 12.33 -12.04 1.52
N GLU A 136 12.91 -11.55 2.62
CA GLU A 136 13.71 -12.37 3.54
C GLU A 136 12.88 -13.51 4.13
N VAL A 137 11.63 -13.21 4.52
CA VAL A 137 10.70 -14.21 5.07
C VAL A 137 10.04 -15.02 3.95
N LYS A 138 9.80 -14.41 2.78
CA LYS A 138 9.02 -15.01 1.70
C LYS A 138 9.71 -14.88 0.33
N PRO A 139 10.76 -15.70 0.07
CA PRO A 139 11.54 -15.62 -1.18
C PRO A 139 10.70 -15.86 -2.45
N SER A 140 9.56 -16.56 -2.34
CA SER A 140 8.64 -16.78 -3.47
C SER A 140 8.10 -15.49 -4.10
N PHE A 141 8.17 -14.35 -3.39
CA PHE A 141 7.70 -13.05 -3.89
C PHE A 141 8.74 -12.32 -4.77
N TYR A 142 9.94 -12.88 -4.96
CA TYR A 142 11.03 -12.27 -5.71
C TYR A 142 10.60 -11.75 -7.09
N ARG A 143 9.80 -12.52 -7.82
CA ARG A 143 9.31 -12.16 -9.17
C ARG A 143 8.48 -10.86 -9.19
N TYR A 144 7.96 -10.41 -8.05
CA TYR A 144 7.13 -9.21 -7.95
C TYR A 144 7.86 -8.04 -7.29
N PHE A 145 8.81 -8.31 -6.38
CA PHE A 145 9.44 -7.27 -5.56
C PHE A 145 10.86 -6.93 -6.00
N ALA A 146 11.55 -7.81 -6.74
CA ALA A 146 12.91 -7.55 -7.16
C ALA A 146 13.03 -6.19 -7.88
N PRO A 147 14.11 -5.43 -7.66
CA PRO A 147 14.31 -4.12 -8.30
C PRO A 147 14.26 -4.16 -9.82
N ASN A 148 14.58 -5.31 -10.41
CA ASN A 148 14.60 -5.58 -11.85
C ASN A 148 13.46 -6.50 -12.31
N ALA A 149 12.43 -6.72 -11.49
CA ALA A 149 11.28 -7.51 -11.91
C ALA A 149 10.58 -6.87 -13.12
N ASP A 150 10.05 -7.68 -14.04
CA ASP A 150 9.38 -7.21 -15.28
C ASP A 150 8.21 -6.23 -15.01
N ILE A 151 7.64 -6.28 -13.81
CA ILE A 151 6.57 -5.38 -13.36
C ILE A 151 7.05 -3.96 -13.01
N VAL A 152 8.36 -3.77 -12.86
CA VAL A 152 8.96 -2.47 -12.53
C VAL A 152 9.09 -1.66 -13.82
N ALA A 153 8.27 -0.62 -13.94
CA ALA A 153 8.18 0.18 -15.17
C ALA A 153 9.45 0.99 -15.46
N ALA A 154 10.13 1.50 -14.43
CA ALA A 154 11.35 2.29 -14.56
C ALA A 154 12.39 1.88 -13.49
N PRO A 155 13.08 0.73 -13.68
CA PRO A 155 14.01 0.19 -12.68
C PRO A 155 15.14 1.14 -12.31
N GLU A 156 15.75 1.79 -13.31
CA GLU A 156 16.83 2.75 -13.09
C GLU A 156 16.35 3.99 -12.33
N PHE A 157 15.12 4.43 -12.56
CA PHE A 157 14.55 5.57 -11.84
C PHE A 157 14.24 5.21 -10.39
N GLU A 158 13.55 4.10 -10.13
CA GLU A 158 13.24 3.65 -8.77
C GLU A 158 14.53 3.44 -7.96
N SER A 159 15.54 2.76 -8.54
CA SER A 159 16.86 2.57 -7.92
C SER A 159 17.55 3.89 -7.62
N ALA A 160 17.53 4.84 -8.56
CA ALA A 160 18.16 6.13 -8.38
C ALA A 160 17.51 6.93 -7.22
N VAL A 161 16.17 6.93 -7.14
CA VAL A 161 15.44 7.60 -6.06
C VAL A 161 15.80 6.98 -4.71
N ILE A 162 15.77 5.64 -4.60
CA ILE A 162 16.13 4.90 -3.37
C ILE A 162 17.55 5.28 -2.92
N LYS A 163 18.55 5.21 -3.81
CA LYS A 163 19.94 5.59 -3.49
C LYS A 163 20.09 7.03 -3.03
N VAL A 164 19.32 7.97 -3.57
CA VAL A 164 19.36 9.36 -3.11
C VAL A 164 18.77 9.49 -1.71
N LEU A 165 17.64 8.81 -1.44
CA LEU A 165 17.01 8.79 -0.11
C LEU A 165 17.91 8.16 0.95
N GLU A 166 18.72 7.16 0.59
CA GLU A 166 19.74 6.55 1.45
C GLU A 166 20.99 7.43 1.67
N GLY A 167 21.06 8.62 1.05
CA GLY A 167 22.25 9.49 1.10
C GLY A 167 23.41 9.03 0.21
N GLN A 168 23.19 8.02 -0.65
CA GLN A 168 24.18 7.45 -1.56
C GLN A 168 24.19 8.10 -2.96
N ALA A 169 23.75 9.36 -3.07
CA ALA A 169 23.66 10.08 -4.35
C ALA A 169 24.99 10.13 -5.16
N LYS A 170 26.13 9.97 -4.50
CA LYS A 170 27.46 9.92 -5.14
C LYS A 170 27.69 8.61 -5.93
N GLN A 171 26.96 7.55 -5.62
CA GLN A 171 27.10 6.21 -6.21
C GLN A 171 26.16 5.96 -7.40
N LEU A 172 25.42 6.98 -7.84
CA LEU A 172 24.50 6.86 -8.97
C LEU A 172 25.24 6.56 -10.27
N SER A 173 24.74 5.56 -11.01
CA SER A 173 25.20 5.21 -12.35
C SER A 173 24.86 6.31 -13.37
N LEU A 174 25.43 6.22 -14.57
CA LEU A 174 25.09 7.17 -15.65
C LEU A 174 23.62 7.09 -16.06
N GLY A 175 23.03 5.88 -16.09
CA GLY A 175 21.61 5.66 -16.38
C GLY A 175 20.71 6.23 -15.28
N GLU A 176 21.06 5.98 -14.01
CA GLU A 176 20.35 6.51 -12.84
C GLU A 176 20.37 8.05 -12.81
N LYS A 177 21.52 8.67 -13.09
CA LYS A 177 21.64 10.14 -13.22
C LYS A 177 20.78 10.66 -14.37
N ALA A 178 20.75 9.96 -15.50
CA ALA A 178 19.92 10.33 -16.64
C ALA A 178 18.42 10.28 -16.30
N ALA A 179 17.99 9.28 -15.51
CA ALA A 179 16.62 9.13 -15.05
C ALA A 179 16.19 10.21 -14.06
N LEU A 180 17.10 10.74 -13.24
CA LEU A 180 16.82 11.80 -12.27
C LEU A 180 16.95 13.24 -12.81
N ARG A 181 17.29 13.43 -14.09
CA ARG A 181 17.52 14.78 -14.66
C ARG A 181 16.38 15.77 -14.38
N SER A 182 15.13 15.32 -14.43
CA SER A 182 13.96 16.18 -14.17
C SER A 182 13.83 16.63 -12.71
N PHE A 183 14.54 15.97 -11.79
CA PHE A 183 14.54 16.23 -10.35
C PHE A 183 15.82 16.92 -9.87
N GLU A 184 16.77 17.20 -10.77
CA GLU A 184 17.92 18.03 -10.43
C GLU A 184 17.41 19.38 -9.95
N ARG A 185 17.83 19.79 -8.74
CA ARG A 185 17.58 21.16 -8.30
C ARG A 185 18.26 22.02 -9.33
N GLN A 186 17.49 22.89 -9.99
CA GLN A 186 18.10 24.03 -10.64
C GLN A 186 18.90 24.73 -9.56
N THR A 187 20.23 24.60 -9.59
CA THR A 187 21.08 25.66 -9.09
C THR A 187 20.70 26.87 -9.93
N THR A 188 19.67 27.59 -9.48
CA THR A 188 19.67 29.03 -9.61
C THR A 188 20.94 29.44 -8.87
N ILE A 189 22.05 29.42 -9.60
CA ILE A 189 22.97 30.54 -9.53
C ILE A 189 22.03 31.70 -9.78
N ALA A 190 21.56 32.32 -8.71
CA ALA A 190 20.88 33.59 -8.77
C ALA A 190 21.85 34.50 -9.50
N ALA A 191 21.66 34.62 -10.81
CA ALA A 191 22.25 35.68 -11.56
C ALA A 191 21.66 36.94 -10.93
N THR A 192 22.58 37.72 -10.35
CA THR A 192 22.42 39.11 -9.92
C THR A 192 21.47 39.38 -8.76
N ALA A 193 22.01 39.32 -7.55
CA ALA A 193 21.73 40.34 -6.54
C ALA A 193 23.06 40.68 -5.84
N GLU A 194 23.60 41.84 -6.23
CA GLU A 194 24.65 42.65 -5.62
C GLU A 194 25.75 41.95 -4.80
N THR A 195 26.97 42.07 -5.31
CA THR A 195 28.23 41.85 -4.60
C THR A 195 28.39 42.79 -3.41
N THR A 196 27.62 42.58 -2.34
CA THR A 196 28.03 43.03 -1.01
C THR A 196 29.19 42.15 -0.56
N LYS A 197 30.32 42.80 -0.26
CA LYS A 197 31.63 42.23 0.06
C LYS A 197 31.56 41.08 1.10
N MET A 198 31.35 39.84 0.65
CA MET A 198 31.61 38.65 1.47
C MET A 198 33.13 38.45 1.59
N ARG A 199 33.64 38.30 2.82
CA ARG A 199 35.07 38.06 3.07
C ARG A 199 35.48 36.68 2.54
N PHE A 200 36.75 36.52 2.17
CA PHE A 200 37.28 35.32 1.53
C PHE A 200 37.04 34.03 2.35
N ALA A 201 37.12 34.12 3.68
CA ALA A 201 36.85 33.01 4.59
C ALA A 201 35.39 32.52 4.51
N ASP A 202 34.43 33.44 4.38
CA ASP A 202 33.00 33.11 4.28
C ASP A 202 32.70 32.36 2.98
N ARG A 203 33.41 32.67 1.88
CA ARG A 203 33.31 31.91 0.62
C ARG A 203 33.82 30.47 0.76
N ILE A 204 34.87 30.25 1.55
CA ILE A 204 35.42 28.90 1.78
C ILE A 204 34.48 28.07 2.64
N LEU A 205 33.97 28.66 3.73
CA LEU A 205 33.02 28.00 4.63
C LEU A 205 31.67 27.71 3.95
N LYS A 206 31.19 28.61 3.08
CA LYS A 206 29.96 28.41 2.30
C LYS A 206 30.11 27.30 1.24
N ARG A 207 31.29 27.16 0.61
CA ARG A 207 31.59 26.02 -0.29
C ARG A 207 31.57 24.68 0.44
N ARG A 208 32.11 24.64 1.65
CA ARG A 208 32.11 23.43 2.49
C ARG A 208 30.68 23.06 2.93
N LYS A 209 29.86 24.05 3.32
CA LYS A 209 28.43 23.86 3.68
C LYS A 209 27.52 23.39 2.53
N VAL A 210 27.79 23.80 1.29
CA VAL A 210 27.02 23.35 0.10
C VAL A 210 27.42 21.93 -0.31
N GLN A 211 28.62 21.47 0.04
CA GLN A 211 29.08 20.11 -0.26
C GLN A 211 28.55 19.05 0.70
N ASP A 212 28.13 19.42 1.91
CA ASP A 212 27.85 18.45 2.98
C ASP A 212 26.38 18.04 3.16
N ASP A 213 25.37 18.84 2.81
CA ASP A 213 24.03 18.59 3.42
C ASP A 213 22.77 18.72 2.55
N THR A 214 22.87 18.77 1.22
CA THR A 214 21.66 18.66 0.40
C THR A 214 21.92 17.87 -0.87
N SER A 215 21.19 16.77 -1.08
CA SER A 215 21.19 16.04 -2.34
C SER A 215 21.02 17.01 -3.51
N ALA A 216 21.77 16.79 -4.59
CA ALA A 216 21.63 17.56 -5.83
C ALA A 216 20.21 17.50 -6.43
N TYR A 217 19.41 16.54 -5.96
CA TYR A 217 18.02 16.29 -6.35
C TYR A 217 17.04 16.82 -5.30
N GLY A 218 15.94 17.41 -5.74
CA GLY A 218 14.87 17.94 -4.88
C GLY A 218 13.59 17.12 -4.99
N GLN A 219 12.75 17.20 -3.95
CA GLN A 219 11.37 16.69 -3.95
C GLN A 219 11.21 15.16 -4.15
N LEU A 220 12.27 14.38 -3.92
CA LEU A 220 12.20 12.92 -4.04
C LEU A 220 11.36 12.29 -2.92
N ASP A 221 11.35 12.88 -1.72
CA ASP A 221 10.51 12.44 -0.60
C ASP A 221 9.00 12.56 -0.90
N ALA A 222 8.63 13.43 -1.84
CA ALA A 222 7.24 13.66 -2.24
C ALA A 222 6.76 12.68 -3.32
N ILE A 223 7.66 11.83 -3.87
CA ILE A 223 7.29 10.80 -4.84
C ILE A 223 6.55 9.71 -4.07
N PRO A 224 5.25 9.49 -4.34
CA PRO A 224 4.49 8.50 -3.61
C PRO A 224 4.96 7.10 -4.00
N SER A 225 5.25 6.29 -2.99
CA SER A 225 5.61 4.87 -3.13
C SER A 225 4.43 3.97 -3.50
N THR A 226 3.19 4.47 -3.32
CA THR A 226 1.96 3.77 -3.66
C THR A 226 0.97 4.71 -4.35
N SER A 227 0.18 4.17 -5.29
CA SER A 227 -0.95 4.88 -5.89
C SER A 227 -2.18 4.93 -4.98
N ASN A 228 -2.06 4.53 -3.70
CA ASN A 228 -3.19 4.39 -2.78
C ASN A 228 -4.00 5.71 -2.62
N ALA A 229 -3.31 6.86 -2.61
CA ALA A 229 -3.97 8.16 -2.59
C ALA A 229 -4.79 8.43 -3.85
N ALA A 230 -4.25 8.11 -5.03
CA ALA A 230 -4.95 8.21 -6.30
C ALA A 230 -6.11 7.21 -6.38
N GLU A 231 -5.94 5.97 -5.94
CA GLU A 231 -7.00 4.96 -5.91
C GLU A 231 -8.14 5.34 -4.96
N ARG A 232 -7.82 5.89 -3.78
CA ARG A 232 -8.82 6.47 -2.87
C ARG A 232 -9.55 7.64 -3.52
N LEU A 233 -8.83 8.53 -4.21
CA LEU A 233 -9.42 9.64 -4.98
C LEU A 233 -10.39 9.12 -6.04
N PHE A 234 -10.00 8.16 -6.87
CA PHE A 234 -10.86 7.58 -7.89
C PHE A 234 -12.05 6.81 -7.30
N SER A 235 -11.86 6.14 -6.16
CA SER A 235 -12.96 5.50 -5.42
C SER A 235 -13.97 6.53 -4.90
N MET A 236 -13.48 7.64 -4.34
CA MET A 236 -14.33 8.77 -3.93
C MET A 236 -15.04 9.41 -5.12
N ALA A 237 -14.35 9.60 -6.25
CA ALA A 237 -14.92 10.13 -7.48
C ALA A 237 -16.06 9.23 -7.97
N ARG A 238 -15.85 7.91 -8.00
CA ARG A 238 -16.89 6.94 -8.35
C ARG A 238 -18.10 7.01 -7.41
N MET A 239 -17.89 7.25 -6.12
CA MET A 239 -18.99 7.43 -5.16
C MET A 239 -19.75 8.74 -5.38
N VAL A 240 -19.05 9.83 -5.71
CA VAL A 240 -19.66 11.14 -6.02
C VAL A 240 -20.44 11.09 -7.33
N LEU A 241 -19.95 10.34 -8.32
CA LEU A 241 -20.55 10.14 -9.65
C LEU A 241 -21.66 9.08 -9.70
N ARG A 242 -22.18 8.55 -8.58
CA ARG A 242 -23.26 7.54 -8.64
C ARG A 242 -24.50 8.03 -9.41
N TYR A 243 -25.29 7.08 -9.92
CA TYR A 243 -26.40 7.17 -10.88
C TYR A 243 -27.25 8.47 -10.92
N GLU A 244 -27.49 9.15 -9.79
CA GLU A 244 -28.28 10.39 -9.73
C GLU A 244 -27.46 11.67 -10.06
N ARG A 245 -26.15 11.55 -10.24
CA ARG A 245 -25.18 12.65 -10.43
C ARG A 245 -24.37 12.55 -11.72
N ASN A 246 -24.82 11.75 -12.68
CA ASN A 246 -24.14 11.55 -13.97
C ASN A 246 -24.09 12.80 -14.86
N ARG A 247 -24.76 13.89 -14.49
CA ARG A 247 -24.76 15.19 -15.20
C ARG A 247 -23.82 16.23 -14.60
N LEU A 248 -23.00 15.87 -13.61
CA LEU A 248 -22.00 16.78 -13.07
C LEU A 248 -20.97 17.16 -14.14
N SER A 249 -20.70 18.45 -14.29
CA SER A 249 -19.60 18.89 -15.14
C SER A 249 -18.26 18.46 -14.53
N PRO A 250 -17.22 18.24 -15.35
CA PRO A 250 -15.88 17.91 -14.86
C PRO A 250 -15.37 18.89 -13.80
N LEU A 251 -15.65 20.19 -13.97
CA LEU A 251 -15.27 21.24 -13.03
C LEU A 251 -15.95 21.09 -11.67
N MET A 252 -17.26 20.80 -11.66
CA MET A 252 -18.00 20.59 -10.40
C MET A 252 -17.55 19.31 -9.70
N LEU A 253 -17.23 18.25 -10.46
CA LEU A 253 -16.68 17.02 -9.90
C LEU A 253 -15.33 17.29 -9.22
N GLU A 254 -14.44 18.02 -9.90
CA GLU A 254 -13.13 18.39 -9.37
C GLU A 254 -13.25 19.22 -8.10
N MET A 255 -14.12 20.24 -8.07
CA MET A 255 -14.37 21.05 -6.88
C MET A 255 -14.87 20.20 -5.69
N LEU A 256 -15.82 19.28 -5.92
CA LEU A 256 -16.34 18.40 -4.87
C LEU A 256 -15.26 17.44 -4.34
N LEU A 257 -14.42 16.91 -5.24
CA LEU A 257 -13.30 16.05 -4.86
C LEU A 257 -12.26 16.82 -4.07
N PHE A 258 -11.91 18.03 -4.50
CA PHE A 258 -10.94 18.89 -3.81
C PHE A 258 -11.38 19.18 -2.38
N LEU A 259 -12.64 19.59 -2.18
CA LEU A 259 -13.19 19.86 -0.85
C LEU A 259 -13.19 18.59 0.03
N LYS A 260 -13.59 17.45 -0.55
CA LYS A 260 -13.73 16.19 0.19
C LYS A 260 -12.39 15.56 0.58
N VAL A 261 -11.40 15.59 -0.31
CA VAL A 261 -10.04 15.07 -0.04
C VAL A 261 -9.34 15.91 1.02
N ASN A 262 -9.61 17.21 1.02
CA ASN A 262 -9.00 18.16 1.93
C ASN A 262 -9.85 18.46 3.16
N SER A 263 -10.90 17.68 3.46
CA SER A 263 -11.86 17.94 4.55
C SER A 263 -11.20 18.31 5.88
N LYS A 264 -10.08 17.65 6.20
CA LYS A 264 -9.25 17.90 7.40
C LYS A 264 -8.71 19.33 7.54
N TYR A 265 -8.63 20.09 6.45
CA TYR A 265 -8.18 21.49 6.46
C TYR A 265 -9.35 22.49 6.56
N TRP A 266 -10.59 21.99 6.49
CA TRP A 266 -11.81 22.80 6.48
C TRP A 266 -12.72 22.53 7.69
N ASP A 267 -12.41 21.54 8.54
CA ASP A 267 -13.14 21.31 9.78
C ASP A 267 -12.85 22.45 10.76
N VAL A 268 -13.74 23.45 10.75
CA VAL A 268 -13.78 24.51 11.74
C VAL A 268 -14.35 23.90 13.03
N THR A 269 -13.53 23.21 13.80
CA THR A 269 -13.76 23.14 15.25
C THR A 269 -13.38 24.51 15.81
N THR A 270 -14.31 25.46 15.70
CA THR A 270 -14.33 26.62 16.59
C THR A 270 -14.36 26.08 18.02
N GLY A 271 -13.32 26.38 18.77
CA GLY A 271 -13.24 26.09 20.20
C GLY A 271 -14.30 26.82 21.02
#